data_AF-A0AAQ3RMK9-F1
#
_entry.id   AF-A0AAQ3RMK9-F1
#
_cell.length_a   1.000
_cell.length_b   1.000
_cell.length_c   1.000
_cell.angle_alpha   90.00
_cell.angle_beta   90.00
_cell.angle_gamma   90.00
#
_symmetry.space_group_name_H-M   'P 1'
#
loop_
_entity.id
_entity.type
_entity.pdbx_description
1 polymer ?
#
loop_
_entity_poly.entity_id
_entity_poly.type
_entity_poly.pdbx_seq_one_letter_code
_entity_poly.pdbx_strand_id
1 'polypeptide(L)'
;MYSSGNPTNIANPIKDASFQVDIKTVSGRLNLYQTTLCERLRWDQLDSNVNSDPFGYLDAYNKNDIQLICCQADASTLWLVPLVVRTRLIQSLEWNTDMEIFFTWILSRDRPKGKEVVKYEKAVEPEYLPTQSDVQMVLNGSVNSFRIYNVYPRYFRLTGSGDVRPLEEDNTVSADLIINREQFEWWTFRDINRSNLSGLCGALTGPMAIIISEETPPQGILGDTLSKFSIWGLYITFVLAVGRFIRLQCSDLRMRIPFENLPSCDRLIAICEDIYAARAEGELGVEEVLYWTLVKIYRSPHMLLEYTKPD
;
A
#
# COMPACT_ATOMS: atom_id res chain seq x y z
N MET A 1 6.64 25.07 9.98
CA MET A 1 5.61 24.00 10.04
C MET A 1 5.85 22.91 9.00
N TYR A 2 6.33 23.23 7.79
CA TYR A 2 7.01 22.23 6.95
C TYR A 2 8.48 22.16 7.36
N SER A 3 8.74 21.63 8.56
CA SER A 3 10.05 21.01 8.76
C SER A 3 9.96 19.72 7.96
N SER A 4 10.74 19.66 6.88
CA SER A 4 11.06 18.47 6.11
C SER A 4 11.88 17.48 6.97
N GLY A 5 11.45 17.23 8.20
CA GLY A 5 11.76 16.00 8.88
C GLY A 5 11.09 14.93 8.04
N ASN A 6 11.79 14.51 6.97
CA ASN A 6 11.48 13.31 6.22
C ASN A 6 11.38 12.25 7.33
N PRO A 7 10.18 11.79 7.70
CA PRO A 7 10.05 10.89 8.82
C PRO A 7 10.92 9.71 8.44
N THR A 8 12.03 9.48 9.16
CA THR A 8 13.18 8.68 8.69
C THR A 8 12.67 7.50 7.89
N ASN A 9 12.73 7.62 6.56
CA ASN A 9 12.08 6.65 5.71
C ASN A 9 12.84 5.35 5.94
N ILE A 10 12.08 4.28 6.19
CA ILE A 10 12.65 2.99 6.51
C ILE A 10 12.58 2.11 5.27
N ALA A 11 13.62 1.30 5.08
CA ALA A 11 13.62 0.27 4.06
C ALA A 11 12.37 -0.62 4.20
N ASN A 12 11.73 -0.91 3.07
CA ASN A 12 10.52 -1.71 3.01
C ASN A 12 10.77 -2.94 2.10
N PRO A 13 11.56 -3.92 2.57
CA PRO A 13 11.98 -5.04 1.74
C PRO A 13 10.80 -5.95 1.37
N ILE A 14 10.97 -6.67 0.25
CA ILE A 14 10.08 -7.75 -0.16
C ILE A 14 10.14 -8.87 0.87
N LYS A 15 8.97 -9.34 1.28
CA LYS A 15 8.79 -10.50 2.15
C LYS A 15 8.63 -11.79 1.38
N ASP A 16 7.85 -11.72 0.31
CA ASP A 16 7.51 -12.88 -0.49
C ASP A 16 7.35 -12.46 -1.95
N ALA A 17 7.66 -13.38 -2.86
CA ALA A 17 7.58 -13.17 -4.29
C ALA A 17 7.09 -14.45 -4.97
N SER A 18 6.25 -14.29 -5.98
CA SER A 18 5.88 -15.38 -6.88
C SER A 18 5.84 -14.90 -8.32
N PHE A 19 6.07 -15.83 -9.23
CA PHE A 19 6.05 -15.59 -10.66
C PHE A 19 5.14 -16.58 -11.35
N GLN A 20 4.38 -16.09 -12.32
CA GLN A 20 3.41 -16.89 -13.08
C GLN A 20 3.50 -16.57 -14.56
N VAL A 21 3.26 -17.59 -15.39
CA VAL A 21 3.07 -17.46 -16.84
C VAL A 21 1.78 -18.14 -17.24
N ASP A 22 0.90 -17.38 -17.89
CA ASP A 22 -0.38 -17.86 -18.39
C ASP A 22 -0.45 -17.68 -19.90
N ILE A 23 -1.13 -18.62 -20.56
CA ILE A 23 -1.53 -18.50 -21.96
C ILE A 23 -3.01 -18.14 -22.01
N LYS A 24 -3.38 -17.20 -22.88
CA LYS A 24 -4.77 -16.82 -23.15
C LYS A 24 -5.05 -17.00 -24.63
N THR A 25 -6.16 -17.65 -24.91
CA THR A 25 -6.74 -17.74 -26.25
C THR A 25 -8.20 -17.30 -26.18
N VAL A 26 -8.90 -17.32 -27.31
CA VAL A 26 -10.35 -17.08 -27.35
C VAL A 26 -11.17 -18.05 -26.49
N SER A 27 -10.62 -19.22 -26.15
CA SER A 27 -11.31 -20.19 -25.29
C SER A 27 -11.13 -19.91 -23.79
N GLY A 28 -10.22 -19.01 -23.42
CA GLY A 28 -9.95 -18.65 -22.03
C GLY A 28 -8.47 -18.53 -21.70
N ARG A 29 -8.17 -18.36 -20.42
CA ARG A 29 -6.81 -18.24 -19.87
C ARG A 29 -6.46 -19.50 -19.08
N LEU A 30 -5.27 -20.04 -19.31
CA LEU A 30 -4.73 -21.22 -18.65
C LEU A 30 -3.35 -20.91 -18.07
N ASN A 31 -3.12 -21.31 -16.82
CA ASN A 31 -1.81 -21.24 -16.21
C ASN A 31 -0.91 -22.35 -16.75
N LEU A 32 0.26 -21.96 -17.25
CA LEU A 32 1.30 -22.91 -17.65
C LEU A 32 2.28 -23.08 -16.50
N TYR A 33 2.79 -21.97 -15.98
CA TYR A 33 3.85 -21.99 -14.99
C TYR A 33 3.50 -21.11 -13.79
N GLN A 34 3.78 -21.61 -12.60
CA GLN A 34 3.72 -20.84 -11.36
C GLN A 34 4.79 -21.33 -10.40
N THR A 35 5.58 -20.40 -9.87
CA THR A 35 6.49 -20.66 -8.75
C THR A 35 6.24 -19.69 -7.61
N THR A 36 6.16 -20.22 -6.39
CA THR A 36 6.13 -19.45 -5.14
C THR A 36 7.42 -19.64 -4.35
N LEU A 37 8.32 -20.49 -4.83
CA LEU A 37 9.63 -20.70 -4.22
C LEU A 37 10.60 -19.68 -4.79
N CYS A 38 10.57 -18.48 -4.21
CA CYS A 38 11.48 -17.40 -4.52
C CYS A 38 12.23 -16.96 -3.26
N GLU A 39 13.51 -16.69 -3.42
CA GLU A 39 14.37 -16.16 -2.36
C GLU A 39 14.74 -14.72 -2.67
N ARG A 40 14.70 -13.89 -1.63
CA ARG A 40 15.19 -12.51 -1.67
C ARG A 40 16.63 -12.47 -1.17
N LEU A 41 17.53 -12.11 -2.07
CA LEU A 41 18.93 -11.84 -1.76
C LEU A 41 19.14 -10.33 -1.59
N ARG A 42 19.86 -9.94 -0.56
CA ARG A 42 20.19 -8.53 -0.33
C ARG A 42 21.34 -8.12 -1.25
N TRP A 43 21.26 -6.93 -1.82
CA TRP A 43 22.26 -6.44 -2.77
C TRP A 43 23.65 -6.27 -2.15
N ASP A 44 23.75 -5.92 -0.87
CA ASP A 44 25.01 -5.74 -0.16
C ASP A 44 25.80 -7.04 0.06
N GLN A 45 25.13 -8.19 -0.04
CA GLN A 45 25.72 -9.52 0.16
C GLN A 45 26.10 -10.23 -1.16
N LEU A 46 25.79 -9.61 -2.30
CA LEU A 46 26.12 -10.18 -3.61
C LEU A 46 27.57 -9.86 -3.98
N ASP A 47 28.30 -10.88 -4.44
CA ASP A 47 29.72 -10.78 -4.78
C ASP A 47 29.98 -9.70 -5.85
N SER A 48 30.92 -8.79 -5.55
CA SER A 48 31.26 -7.61 -6.37
C SER A 48 31.90 -7.91 -7.73
N ASN A 49 32.14 -9.18 -8.05
CA ASN A 49 32.86 -9.60 -9.26
C ASN A 49 31.96 -9.73 -10.50
N VAL A 50 30.64 -9.65 -10.33
CA VAL A 50 29.67 -9.68 -11.43
C VAL A 50 29.22 -8.26 -11.73
N ASN A 51 29.40 -7.81 -12.99
CA ASN A 51 28.81 -6.56 -13.47
C ASN A 51 27.28 -6.71 -13.58
N SER A 52 26.63 -6.55 -12.42
CA SER A 52 25.20 -6.80 -12.21
C SER A 52 24.33 -5.62 -12.65
N ASP A 53 24.96 -4.48 -12.95
CA ASP A 53 24.34 -3.27 -13.49
C ASP A 53 25.28 -2.59 -14.51
N PRO A 54 25.39 -3.15 -15.72
CA PRO A 54 26.33 -2.66 -16.73
C PRO A 54 26.05 -1.23 -17.21
N PHE A 55 24.87 -0.69 -16.90
CA PHE A 55 24.41 0.62 -17.38
C PHE A 55 24.23 1.66 -16.26
N GLY A 56 24.48 1.30 -14.99
CA GLY A 56 24.40 2.23 -13.85
C GLY A 56 22.97 2.62 -13.46
N TYR A 57 21.96 1.79 -13.76
CA TYR A 57 20.56 2.06 -13.39
C TYR A 57 20.33 2.07 -11.87
N LEU A 58 21.16 1.36 -11.12
CA LEU A 58 21.06 1.17 -9.68
C LEU A 58 21.84 2.23 -8.89
N ASP A 59 22.74 2.98 -9.54
CA ASP A 59 23.63 3.95 -8.87
C ASP A 59 22.87 5.08 -8.16
N ALA A 60 21.66 5.40 -8.64
CA ALA A 60 20.79 6.41 -8.04
C ALA A 60 20.09 5.94 -6.75
N TYR A 61 20.17 4.65 -6.42
CA TYR A 61 19.41 4.02 -5.34
C TYR A 61 20.31 3.54 -4.20
N ASN A 62 19.76 3.52 -2.99
CA ASN A 62 20.47 2.98 -1.84
C ASN A 62 20.60 1.45 -1.96
N LYS A 63 21.78 0.91 -1.65
CA LYS A 63 22.04 -0.54 -1.66
C LYS A 63 21.07 -1.35 -0.79
N ASN A 64 20.56 -0.75 0.29
CA ASN A 64 19.61 -1.40 1.18
C ASN A 64 18.20 -1.58 0.57
N ASP A 65 17.86 -0.76 -0.43
CA ASP A 65 16.55 -0.78 -1.09
C ASP A 65 16.52 -1.74 -2.28
N ILE A 66 17.70 -2.02 -2.83
CA ILE A 66 17.91 -2.93 -3.96
C ILE A 66 17.94 -4.37 -3.44
N GLN A 67 17.17 -5.22 -4.11
CA GLN A 67 17.01 -6.62 -3.77
C GLN A 67 17.00 -7.45 -5.04
N LEU A 68 17.64 -8.61 -5.01
CA LEU A 68 17.58 -9.59 -6.09
C LEU A 68 16.57 -10.67 -5.68
N ILE A 69 15.56 -10.90 -6.52
CA ILE A 69 14.64 -12.02 -6.37
C ILE A 69 15.07 -13.12 -7.33
N CYS A 70 15.30 -14.30 -6.77
CA CYS A 70 15.65 -15.51 -7.50
C CYS A 70 14.57 -16.56 -7.25
N CYS A 71 13.98 -17.14 -8.29
CA CYS A 71 12.94 -18.15 -8.15
C CYS A 71 13.41 -19.53 -8.65
N GLN A 72 12.72 -20.58 -8.21
CA GLN A 72 12.98 -21.93 -8.68
C GLN A 72 12.54 -22.12 -10.14
N ALA A 73 13.31 -22.86 -10.94
CA ALA A 73 12.99 -23.08 -12.36
C ALA A 73 11.75 -23.94 -12.57
N ASP A 74 11.57 -24.98 -11.77
CA ASP A 74 10.40 -25.83 -11.83
C ASP A 74 9.20 -25.18 -11.15
N ALA A 75 8.01 -25.41 -11.73
CA ALA A 75 6.77 -24.93 -11.15
C ALA A 75 6.55 -25.56 -9.76
N SER A 76 6.00 -24.77 -8.84
CA SER A 76 5.61 -25.25 -7.51
C SER A 76 4.35 -26.12 -7.55
N THR A 77 3.71 -26.26 -8.72
CA THR A 77 2.48 -27.01 -8.92
C THR A 77 2.59 -27.96 -10.12
N LEU A 78 1.91 -29.10 -10.02
CA LEU A 78 1.76 -30.03 -11.13
C LEU A 78 0.75 -29.49 -12.15
N TRP A 79 0.96 -29.80 -13.42
CA TRP A 79 0.09 -29.40 -14.52
C TRP A 79 -1.03 -30.41 -14.74
N LEU A 80 -2.03 -30.36 -13.86
CA LEU A 80 -3.19 -31.27 -13.87
C LEU A 80 -4.34 -30.67 -14.71
N VAL A 81 -4.16 -30.58 -16.02
CA VAL A 81 -5.19 -30.06 -16.94
C VAL A 81 -6.01 -31.21 -17.52
N PRO A 82 -7.34 -31.26 -17.31
CA PRO A 82 -8.18 -32.31 -17.89
C PRO A 82 -8.07 -32.36 -19.42
N LEU A 83 -8.09 -33.57 -19.98
CA LEU A 83 -7.91 -33.79 -21.43
C LEU A 83 -8.86 -32.91 -22.27
N VAL A 84 -10.12 -32.80 -21.87
CA VAL A 84 -11.14 -31.98 -22.57
C VAL A 84 -10.73 -30.51 -22.63
N VAL A 85 -10.15 -29.97 -21.55
CA VAL A 85 -9.68 -28.57 -21.49
C VAL A 85 -8.46 -28.39 -22.39
N ARG A 86 -7.50 -29.34 -22.32
CA ARG A 86 -6.30 -29.33 -23.17
C ARG A 86 -6.65 -29.40 -24.65
N THR A 87 -7.54 -30.31 -25.05
CA THR A 87 -7.98 -30.43 -26.45
C THR A 87 -8.69 -29.16 -26.95
N ARG A 88 -9.54 -28.54 -26.12
CA ARG A 88 -10.17 -27.27 -26.49
C ARG A 88 -9.16 -26.13 -26.64
N LEU A 89 -8.15 -26.06 -25.77
CA LEU A 89 -7.07 -25.08 -25.91
C LEU A 89 -6.32 -25.27 -27.24
N ILE A 90 -5.96 -26.51 -27.57
CA ILE A 90 -5.27 -26.84 -28.83
C ILE A 90 -6.12 -26.46 -30.05
N GLN A 91 -7.41 -26.81 -30.06
CA GLN A 91 -8.34 -26.43 -31.13
C GLN A 91 -8.47 -24.91 -31.27
N SER A 92 -8.47 -24.18 -30.15
CA SER A 92 -8.55 -22.72 -30.18
C SER A 92 -7.34 -22.06 -30.84
N LEU A 93 -6.18 -22.72 -30.80
CA LEU A 93 -4.96 -22.29 -31.49
C LEU A 93 -4.98 -22.64 -32.99
N GLU A 94 -5.86 -23.53 -33.47
CA GLU A 94 -5.96 -23.88 -34.90
C GLU A 94 -6.77 -22.85 -35.70
N TRP A 95 -7.83 -22.32 -35.09
CA TRP A 95 -8.82 -21.50 -35.79
C TRP A 95 -8.64 -19.99 -35.61
N ASN A 96 -7.85 -19.55 -34.63
CA ASN A 96 -7.73 -18.14 -34.31
C ASN A 96 -6.28 -17.73 -33.99
N THR A 97 -5.86 -16.60 -34.56
CA THR A 97 -4.54 -15.98 -34.37
C THR A 97 -4.37 -15.26 -33.03
N ASP A 98 -5.44 -15.03 -32.27
CA ASP A 98 -5.44 -14.28 -31.01
C ASP A 98 -4.95 -15.15 -29.83
N MET A 99 -3.64 -15.40 -29.83
CA MET A 99 -2.92 -15.99 -28.70
C MET A 99 -2.14 -14.90 -27.98
N GLU A 100 -2.31 -14.82 -26.66
CA GLU A 100 -1.56 -13.93 -25.79
C GLU A 100 -0.85 -14.76 -24.71
N ILE A 101 0.36 -14.38 -24.33
CA ILE A 101 1.04 -14.93 -23.16
C ILE A 101 1.25 -13.82 -22.17
N PHE A 102 0.84 -14.05 -20.92
CA PHE A 102 0.98 -13.11 -19.82
C PHE A 102 2.04 -13.62 -18.86
N PHE A 103 2.90 -12.72 -18.41
CA PHE A 103 3.72 -12.96 -17.24
C PHE A 103 3.21 -12.11 -16.08
N THR A 104 3.35 -12.62 -14.87
CA THR A 104 2.91 -11.94 -13.67
C THR A 104 3.95 -12.07 -12.57
N TRP A 105 4.40 -10.93 -12.04
CA TRP A 105 5.09 -10.86 -10.76
C TRP A 105 4.09 -10.49 -9.66
N ILE A 106 4.07 -11.26 -8.58
CA ILE A 106 3.29 -10.96 -7.39
C ILE A 106 4.27 -10.80 -6.24
N LEU A 107 4.33 -9.60 -5.67
CA LEU A 107 5.33 -9.20 -4.69
C LEU A 107 4.65 -8.72 -3.43
N SER A 108 5.07 -9.22 -2.27
CA SER A 108 4.52 -8.84 -0.98
C SER A 108 5.53 -8.08 -0.13
N ARG A 109 5.10 -7.00 0.52
CA ARG A 109 5.89 -6.21 1.48
C ARG A 109 4.99 -5.61 2.56
N ASP A 110 5.57 -5.04 3.61
CA ASP A 110 4.78 -4.61 4.79
C ASP A 110 3.94 -3.36 4.60
N ARG A 111 4.31 -2.54 3.62
CA ARG A 111 3.73 -1.23 3.33
C ARG A 111 3.58 -1.00 1.82
N PRO A 112 2.65 -0.14 1.38
CA PRO A 112 1.67 0.58 2.20
C PRO A 112 0.55 -0.35 2.69
N LYS A 113 -0.10 0.02 3.80
CA LYS A 113 -1.17 -0.80 4.38
C LYS A 113 -2.39 -0.83 3.47
N GLY A 114 -2.96 -2.02 3.26
CA GLY A 114 -4.05 -2.25 2.31
C GLY A 114 -3.58 -2.46 0.86
N LYS A 115 -2.28 -2.35 0.59
CA LYS A 115 -1.64 -2.74 -0.69
C LYS A 115 -0.29 -3.42 -0.42
N GLU A 116 -0.28 -4.32 0.54
CA GLU A 116 0.90 -5.12 0.92
C GLU A 116 1.34 -6.02 -0.24
N VAL A 117 0.37 -6.54 -1.00
CA VAL A 117 0.60 -7.37 -2.19
C VAL A 117 0.41 -6.50 -3.43
N VAL A 118 1.46 -6.44 -4.25
CA VAL A 118 1.46 -5.72 -5.53
C VAL A 118 1.61 -6.74 -6.66
N LYS A 119 0.74 -6.62 -7.67
CA LYS A 119 0.74 -7.46 -8.85
C LYS A 119 1.18 -6.63 -10.07
N TYR A 120 2.18 -7.13 -10.80
CA TYR A 120 2.58 -6.60 -12.10
C TYR A 120 2.32 -7.67 -13.16
N GLU A 121 1.40 -7.39 -14.08
CA GLU A 121 1.00 -8.28 -15.16
C GLU A 121 1.09 -7.52 -16.49
N LYS A 122 1.75 -8.09 -17.49
CA LYS A 122 1.83 -7.54 -18.85
C LYS A 122 1.79 -8.70 -19.85
N ALA A 123 1.16 -8.46 -20.99
CA ALA A 123 1.18 -9.39 -22.12
C ALA A 123 2.50 -9.25 -22.87
N VAL A 124 3.06 -10.37 -23.32
CA VAL A 124 4.21 -10.37 -24.23
C VAL A 124 3.75 -9.83 -25.59
N GLU A 125 4.56 -8.96 -26.18
CA GLU A 125 4.22 -8.35 -27.47
C GLU A 125 4.18 -9.41 -28.59
N PRO A 126 3.28 -9.28 -29.58
CA PRO A 126 3.05 -10.31 -30.59
C PRO A 126 4.31 -10.75 -31.35
N GLU A 127 5.27 -9.84 -31.54
CA GLU A 127 6.52 -10.06 -32.27
C GLU A 127 7.46 -11.04 -31.55
N TYR A 128 7.30 -11.21 -30.23
CA TYR A 128 8.14 -12.04 -29.39
C TYR A 128 7.45 -13.34 -28.94
N LEU A 129 6.22 -13.56 -29.37
CA LEU A 129 5.47 -14.77 -29.10
C LEU A 129 6.00 -15.95 -29.94
N PRO A 130 5.92 -17.19 -29.41
CA PRO A 130 6.13 -18.39 -30.22
C PRO A 130 5.07 -18.51 -31.31
N THR A 131 5.36 -19.28 -32.35
CA THR A 131 4.30 -19.62 -33.31
C THR A 131 3.26 -20.50 -32.65
N GLN A 132 2.00 -20.38 -33.07
CA GLN A 132 0.91 -21.21 -32.53
C GLN A 132 1.17 -22.70 -32.77
N SER A 133 1.77 -23.05 -33.91
CA SER A 133 2.20 -24.40 -34.22
C SER A 133 3.20 -24.95 -33.21
N ASP A 134 4.16 -24.13 -32.74
CA ASP A 134 5.13 -24.57 -31.72
C ASP A 134 4.43 -24.90 -30.41
N VAL A 135 3.52 -24.01 -29.96
CA VAL A 135 2.72 -24.22 -28.75
C VAL A 135 1.85 -25.47 -28.89
N GLN A 136 1.23 -25.68 -30.05
CA GLN A 136 0.42 -26.87 -30.33
C GLN A 136 1.26 -28.15 -30.32
N MET A 137 2.44 -28.16 -30.96
CA MET A 137 3.33 -29.32 -30.93
C MET A 137 3.74 -29.67 -29.50
N VAL A 138 3.97 -28.65 -28.67
CA VAL A 138 4.27 -28.85 -27.25
C VAL A 138 3.06 -29.40 -26.51
N LEU A 139 1.88 -28.80 -26.68
CA LEU A 139 0.64 -29.26 -26.04
C LEU A 139 0.16 -30.63 -26.57
N ASN A 140 0.55 -31.06 -27.77
CA ASN A 140 0.28 -32.41 -28.29
C ASN A 140 1.29 -33.45 -27.79
N GLY A 141 2.42 -33.01 -27.22
CA GLY A 141 3.49 -33.87 -26.74
C GLY A 141 4.47 -34.31 -27.83
N SER A 142 4.44 -33.70 -29.02
CA SER A 142 5.43 -33.93 -30.08
C SER A 142 6.78 -33.30 -29.75
N VAL A 143 6.74 -32.16 -29.04
CA VAL A 143 7.90 -31.41 -28.57
C VAL A 143 7.69 -31.10 -27.08
N ASN A 144 8.77 -30.82 -26.34
CA ASN A 144 8.69 -30.56 -24.91
C ASN A 144 8.89 -29.09 -24.53
N SER A 145 9.19 -28.20 -25.47
CA SER A 145 9.47 -26.81 -25.15
C SER A 145 9.17 -25.86 -26.29
N PHE A 146 8.79 -24.64 -25.95
CA PHE A 146 8.71 -23.53 -26.87
C PHE A 146 9.40 -22.29 -26.26
N ARG A 147 9.84 -21.39 -27.12
CA ARG A 147 10.60 -20.21 -26.73
C ARG A 147 9.75 -18.96 -26.77
N ILE A 148 9.89 -18.12 -25.77
CA ILE A 148 9.30 -16.78 -25.73
C ILE A 148 10.44 -15.78 -25.55
N TYR A 149 10.47 -14.75 -26.39
CA TYR A 149 11.43 -13.67 -26.27
C TYR A 149 10.85 -12.52 -25.47
N ASN A 150 11.70 -11.64 -24.97
CA ASN A 150 11.31 -10.39 -24.32
C ASN A 150 10.13 -10.54 -23.34
N VAL A 151 10.20 -11.54 -22.47
CA VAL A 151 9.10 -11.92 -21.58
C VAL A 151 8.84 -10.80 -20.59
N TYR A 152 9.88 -10.33 -19.89
CA TYR A 152 9.73 -9.25 -18.90
C TYR A 152 11.04 -8.47 -18.71
N PRO A 153 10.99 -7.19 -18.28
CA PRO A 153 12.18 -6.39 -18.00
C PRO A 153 12.85 -6.84 -16.70
N ARG A 154 14.17 -6.75 -16.62
CA ARG A 154 14.94 -7.28 -15.49
C ARG A 154 14.87 -6.42 -14.23
N TYR A 155 14.55 -5.13 -14.37
CA TYR A 155 14.56 -4.15 -13.29
C TYR A 155 13.18 -3.58 -13.01
N PHE A 156 12.75 -3.67 -11.76
CA PHE A 156 11.48 -3.14 -11.28
C PHE A 156 11.68 -2.16 -10.13
N ARG A 157 10.88 -1.11 -10.13
CA ARG A 157 10.75 -0.15 -9.03
C ARG A 157 9.37 -0.31 -8.40
N LEU A 158 9.34 -0.55 -7.08
CA LEU A 158 8.12 -0.56 -6.29
C LEU A 158 7.97 0.77 -5.57
N THR A 159 6.93 1.49 -5.93
CA THR A 159 6.66 2.82 -5.39
C THR A 159 6.10 2.74 -3.97
N GLY A 160 6.30 3.77 -3.14
CA GLY A 160 5.66 3.87 -1.82
C GLY A 160 4.12 3.82 -1.86
N SER A 161 3.50 4.11 -3.01
CA SER A 161 2.04 4.02 -3.25
C SER A 161 1.50 2.60 -3.46
N GLY A 162 2.38 1.60 -3.59
CA GLY A 162 2.01 0.20 -3.82
C GLY A 162 1.82 -0.15 -5.29
N ASP A 163 2.57 0.49 -6.19
CA ASP A 163 2.56 0.18 -7.63
C ASP A 163 3.95 -0.34 -8.05
N VAL A 164 4.00 -1.22 -9.05
CA VAL A 164 5.25 -1.73 -9.65
C VAL A 164 5.43 -1.09 -11.02
N ARG A 165 6.63 -0.58 -11.29
CA ARG A 165 6.99 0.00 -12.57
C ARG A 165 8.28 -0.63 -13.10
N PRO A 166 8.35 -0.99 -14.38
CA PRO A 166 9.63 -1.32 -14.99
C PRO A 166 10.49 -0.06 -15.03
N LEU A 167 11.80 -0.19 -14.79
CA LEU A 167 12.73 0.92 -14.90
C LEU A 167 13.15 1.16 -16.35
N GLU A 168 13.44 0.08 -17.09
CA GLU A 168 13.82 0.12 -18.49
C GLU A 168 13.34 -1.13 -19.21
N GLU A 169 13.00 -0.99 -20.49
CA GLU A 169 12.47 -2.07 -21.33
C GLU A 169 13.54 -2.72 -22.23
N ASP A 170 14.79 -2.23 -22.23
CA ASP A 170 15.84 -2.75 -23.12
C ASP A 170 16.56 -4.00 -22.57
N ASN A 171 16.64 -4.16 -21.24
CA ASN A 171 17.25 -5.34 -20.62
C ASN A 171 16.18 -6.33 -20.18
N THR A 172 15.87 -7.27 -21.04
CA THR A 172 14.75 -8.20 -20.85
C THR A 172 15.17 -9.65 -20.76
N VAL A 173 14.26 -10.44 -20.20
CA VAL A 173 14.44 -11.88 -19.99
C VAL A 173 13.72 -12.62 -21.12
N SER A 174 14.44 -13.49 -21.81
CA SER A 174 13.87 -14.43 -22.79
C SER A 174 13.94 -15.83 -22.20
N ALA A 175 12.93 -16.65 -22.42
CA ALA A 175 12.82 -17.94 -21.74
C ALA A 175 12.31 -19.07 -22.62
N ASP A 176 12.79 -20.27 -22.32
CA ASP A 176 12.21 -21.51 -22.78
C ASP A 176 11.23 -22.02 -21.71
N LEU A 177 9.97 -22.24 -22.09
CA LEU A 177 9.01 -22.97 -21.28
C LEU A 177 9.03 -24.44 -21.68
N ILE A 178 9.37 -25.30 -20.72
CA ILE A 178 9.59 -26.73 -20.94
C ILE A 178 8.54 -27.50 -20.15
N ILE A 179 7.80 -28.40 -20.79
CA ILE A 179 6.92 -29.33 -20.11
C ILE A 179 7.64 -30.67 -19.89
N ASN A 180 7.75 -31.08 -18.63
CA ASN A 180 8.26 -32.40 -18.27
C ASN A 180 7.07 -33.36 -18.18
N ARG A 181 7.23 -34.56 -18.73
CA ARG A 181 6.18 -35.59 -18.83
C ARG A 181 6.71 -36.91 -18.30
N GLU A 182 6.92 -36.96 -16.99
CA GLU A 182 7.31 -38.20 -16.32
C GLU A 182 6.06 -38.92 -15.80
N GLN A 183 6.06 -39.38 -14.54
CA GLN A 183 4.84 -39.89 -13.90
C GLN A 183 3.75 -38.80 -13.79
N PHE A 184 4.16 -37.55 -13.64
CA PHE A 184 3.30 -36.37 -13.61
C PHE A 184 3.83 -35.33 -14.60
N GLU A 185 2.96 -34.41 -15.02
CA GLU A 185 3.33 -33.30 -15.90
C GLU A 185 3.56 -32.02 -15.09
N TRP A 186 4.61 -31.26 -15.38
CA TRP A 186 4.85 -29.92 -14.81
C TRP A 186 5.67 -29.06 -15.78
N TRP A 187 5.59 -27.74 -15.61
CA TRP A 187 6.35 -26.79 -16.43
C TRP A 187 7.61 -26.31 -15.71
N THR A 188 8.65 -26.07 -16.50
CA THR A 188 9.92 -25.47 -16.08
C THR A 188 10.14 -24.20 -16.88
N PHE A 189 10.47 -23.12 -16.18
CA PHE A 189 10.89 -21.86 -16.79
C PHE A 189 12.42 -21.80 -16.83
N ARG A 190 12.98 -21.69 -18.03
CA ARG A 190 14.43 -21.60 -18.24
C ARG A 190 14.80 -20.28 -18.90
N ASP A 191 15.47 -19.40 -18.15
CA ASP A 191 16.06 -18.17 -18.69
C ASP A 191 17.21 -18.49 -19.66
N ILE A 192 17.13 -17.97 -20.88
CA ILE A 192 18.11 -18.15 -21.96
C ILE A 192 19.26 -17.15 -21.83
N ASN A 193 18.98 -15.93 -21.35
CA ASN A 193 19.95 -14.84 -21.20
C ASN A 193 20.57 -14.88 -19.79
N ARG A 194 21.00 -16.08 -19.40
CA ARG A 194 21.51 -16.44 -18.06
C ARG A 194 22.87 -15.84 -17.71
N SER A 195 23.59 -15.29 -18.68
CA SER A 195 25.05 -15.37 -18.75
C SER A 195 25.82 -14.53 -17.72
N ASN A 196 25.23 -13.51 -17.09
CA ASN A 196 25.97 -12.69 -16.13
C ASN A 196 25.47 -12.83 -14.68
N LEU A 197 24.15 -12.91 -14.44
CA LEU A 197 23.61 -12.89 -13.07
C LEU A 197 23.27 -14.29 -12.49
N SER A 198 23.41 -15.35 -13.28
CA SER A 198 23.04 -16.71 -12.83
C SER A 198 23.88 -17.24 -11.67
N GLY A 199 25.13 -16.78 -11.54
CA GLY A 199 25.97 -17.11 -10.39
C GLY A 199 25.44 -16.54 -9.07
N LEU A 200 24.66 -15.46 -9.12
CA LEU A 200 24.13 -14.78 -7.93
C LEU A 200 22.98 -15.55 -7.28
N CYS A 201 22.19 -16.27 -8.07
CA CYS A 201 21.04 -17.03 -7.60
C CYS A 201 21.38 -18.45 -7.12
N GLY A 202 22.65 -18.85 -7.15
CA GLY A 202 23.09 -20.18 -6.72
C GLY A 202 22.33 -21.31 -7.43
N ALA A 203 21.61 -22.11 -6.65
CA ALA A 203 20.80 -23.24 -7.16
C ALA A 203 19.45 -22.83 -7.76
N LEU A 204 18.98 -21.60 -7.52
CA LEU A 204 17.72 -21.10 -8.05
C LEU A 204 17.91 -20.70 -9.51
N THR A 205 17.34 -21.51 -10.40
CA THR A 205 17.59 -21.41 -11.84
C THR A 205 16.44 -20.86 -12.66
N GLY A 206 15.37 -20.42 -12.01
CA GLY A 206 14.16 -19.94 -12.66
C GLY A 206 14.14 -18.44 -12.95
N PRO A 207 12.94 -17.84 -12.95
CA PRO A 207 12.76 -16.41 -13.12
C PRO A 207 13.54 -15.62 -12.07
N MET A 208 14.18 -14.55 -12.51
CA MET A 208 14.91 -13.63 -11.65
C MET A 208 14.60 -12.18 -11.99
N ALA A 209 14.59 -11.32 -10.99
CA ALA A 209 14.32 -9.89 -11.14
C ALA A 209 15.07 -9.07 -10.09
N ILE A 210 15.56 -7.90 -10.49
CA ILE A 210 16.12 -6.91 -9.58
C ILE A 210 15.01 -5.93 -9.22
N ILE A 211 14.79 -5.76 -7.92
CA ILE A 211 13.69 -4.99 -7.37
C ILE A 211 14.22 -3.89 -6.47
N ILE A 212 13.92 -2.65 -6.83
CA ILE A 212 14.14 -1.47 -5.99
C ILE A 212 12.85 -1.23 -5.23
N SER A 213 12.88 -1.40 -3.91
CA SER A 213 11.72 -1.08 -3.07
C SER A 213 11.90 0.29 -2.43
N GLU A 214 11.02 1.24 -2.78
CA GLU A 214 11.06 2.55 -2.14
C GLU A 214 10.82 2.45 -0.63
N GLU A 215 11.61 3.23 0.10
CA GLU A 215 11.45 3.42 1.53
C GLU A 215 10.05 3.98 1.84
N THR A 216 9.54 3.64 3.03
CA THR A 216 8.21 4.07 3.48
C THR A 216 8.29 4.75 4.83
N PRO A 217 7.29 5.57 5.19
CA PRO A 217 7.26 6.21 6.51
C PRO A 217 7.38 5.17 7.63
N PRO A 218 8.06 5.51 8.74
CA PRO A 218 8.30 4.60 9.85
C PRO A 218 7.00 4.06 10.45
N GLN A 219 7.07 2.86 11.03
CA GLN A 219 5.92 2.21 11.64
C GLN A 219 5.44 2.97 12.89
N GLY A 220 4.13 3.11 13.05
CA GLY A 220 3.48 3.78 14.19
C GLY A 220 2.29 4.63 13.77
N ILE A 221 1.57 5.18 14.76
CA ILE A 221 0.34 5.96 14.55
C ILE A 221 0.55 7.09 13.54
N LEU A 222 1.70 7.78 13.60
CA LEU A 222 2.05 8.85 12.66
C LEU A 222 2.27 8.31 11.24
N GLY A 223 2.99 7.20 11.05
CA GLY A 223 3.18 6.59 9.73
C GLY A 223 1.91 5.95 9.17
N ASP A 224 1.06 5.38 10.02
CA ASP A 224 -0.24 4.82 9.65
C ASP A 224 -1.23 5.89 9.21
N THR A 225 -1.30 6.99 9.95
CA THR A 225 -2.13 8.13 9.58
C THR A 225 -1.60 8.82 8.33
N LEU A 226 -0.29 9.00 8.17
CA LEU A 226 0.30 9.59 6.95
C LEU A 226 0.21 8.69 5.72
N SER A 227 0.28 7.36 5.87
CA SER A 227 0.12 6.42 4.75
C SER A 227 -1.35 6.28 4.31
N LYS A 228 -2.32 6.56 5.18
CA LYS A 228 -3.76 6.52 4.87
C LYS A 228 -4.34 7.89 4.53
N PHE A 229 -3.87 8.96 5.17
CA PHE A 229 -4.29 10.34 4.98
C PHE A 229 -3.09 11.16 4.52
N SER A 230 -3.21 11.78 3.34
CA SER A 230 -2.21 12.71 2.84
C SER A 230 -1.96 13.83 3.85
N ILE A 231 -0.73 14.37 3.86
CA ILE A 231 -0.34 15.52 4.68
C ILE A 231 -1.31 16.71 4.51
N TRP A 232 -1.90 16.83 3.31
CA TRP A 232 -2.97 17.78 3.00
C TRP A 232 -4.25 17.56 3.83
N GLY A 233 -4.66 16.31 4.01
CA GLY A 233 -5.83 15.96 4.83
C GLY A 233 -5.60 16.28 6.30
N LEU A 234 -4.40 16.01 6.82
CA LEU A 234 -4.04 16.37 8.19
C LEU A 234 -4.03 17.89 8.38
N TYR A 235 -3.46 18.64 7.43
CA TYR A 235 -3.45 20.11 7.45
C TYR A 235 -4.87 20.69 7.44
N ILE A 236 -5.72 20.26 6.51
CA ILE A 236 -7.12 20.74 6.41
C ILE A 236 -7.86 20.44 7.72
N THR A 237 -7.71 19.24 8.27
CA THR A 237 -8.37 18.86 9.53
C THR A 237 -7.92 19.73 10.69
N PHE A 238 -6.62 19.97 10.83
CA PHE A 238 -6.08 20.83 11.87
C PHE A 238 -6.56 22.28 11.74
N VAL A 239 -6.48 22.85 10.54
CA VAL A 239 -6.93 24.23 10.27
C VAL A 239 -8.43 24.39 10.53
N LEU A 240 -9.25 23.41 10.12
CA LEU A 240 -10.68 23.42 10.41
C LEU A 240 -10.97 23.31 11.92
N ALA A 241 -10.22 22.48 12.65
CA ALA A 241 -10.37 22.34 14.09
C ALA A 241 -10.03 23.66 14.82
N VAL A 242 -8.89 24.28 14.49
CA VAL A 242 -8.49 25.57 15.05
C VAL A 242 -9.49 26.68 14.66
N GLY A 243 -9.93 26.71 13.40
CA GLY A 243 -10.93 27.68 12.93
C GLY A 243 -12.28 27.53 13.67
N ARG A 244 -12.73 26.31 13.91
CA ARG A 244 -13.92 26.05 14.75
C ARG A 244 -13.71 26.48 16.19
N PHE A 245 -12.53 26.23 16.76
CA PHE A 245 -12.22 26.65 18.13
C PHE A 245 -12.24 28.18 18.28
N ILE A 246 -11.61 28.91 17.37
CA ILE A 246 -11.64 30.37 17.36
C ILE A 246 -13.08 30.87 17.17
N ARG A 247 -13.83 30.26 16.24
CA ARG A 247 -15.24 30.59 16.04
C ARG A 247 -16.06 30.38 17.31
N LEU A 248 -15.80 29.34 18.10
CA LEU A 248 -16.53 29.07 19.35
C LEU A 248 -16.29 30.14 20.41
N GLN A 249 -15.07 30.67 20.51
CA GLN A 249 -14.74 31.77 21.45
C GLN A 249 -15.42 33.09 21.05
N CYS A 250 -15.58 33.32 19.74
CA CYS A 250 -16.23 34.52 19.21
C CYS A 250 -17.74 34.35 18.97
N SER A 251 -18.26 33.12 18.98
CA SER A 251 -19.70 32.87 18.89
C SER A 251 -20.35 33.13 20.24
N ASP A 252 -21.61 33.50 20.21
CA ASP A 252 -22.45 33.64 21.40
C ASP A 252 -22.08 34.75 22.39
N LEU A 253 -21.15 35.67 22.02
CA LEU A 253 -20.90 36.88 22.81
C LEU A 253 -22.20 37.64 23.10
N ARG A 254 -23.09 37.78 22.10
CA ARG A 254 -24.38 38.45 22.29
C ARG A 254 -25.24 37.81 23.38
N MET A 255 -25.23 36.49 23.50
CA MET A 255 -26.03 35.78 24.50
C MET A 255 -25.45 35.93 25.91
N ARG A 256 -24.14 36.23 26.02
CA ARG A 256 -23.44 36.47 27.29
C ARG A 256 -23.58 37.91 27.80
N ILE A 257 -23.83 38.89 26.92
CA ILE A 257 -23.93 40.33 27.29
C ILE A 257 -24.80 40.59 28.53
N PRO A 258 -26.02 40.03 28.67
CA PRO A 258 -26.89 40.33 29.82
C PRO A 258 -26.33 39.86 31.18
N PHE A 259 -25.37 38.93 31.18
CA PHE A 259 -24.83 38.33 32.39
C PHE A 259 -23.39 38.79 32.69
N GLU A 260 -22.67 39.30 31.69
CA GLU A 260 -21.27 39.73 31.84
C GLU A 260 -21.10 41.24 31.93
N ASN A 261 -21.99 42.02 31.29
CA ASN A 261 -21.90 43.48 31.26
C ASN A 261 -22.92 44.11 32.21
N LEU A 262 -22.73 43.88 33.51
CA LEU A 262 -23.59 44.42 34.58
C LEU A 262 -22.92 45.67 35.21
N PRO A 263 -23.68 46.75 35.54
CA PRO A 263 -23.08 47.99 36.06
C PRO A 263 -22.44 47.88 37.46
N SER A 264 -23.10 47.19 38.40
CA SER A 264 -22.56 46.80 39.70
C SER A 264 -23.06 45.40 40.07
N CYS A 265 -22.25 44.62 40.77
CA CYS A 265 -22.60 43.27 41.23
C CYS A 265 -22.70 43.18 42.75
N ASP A 266 -22.57 44.29 43.49
CA ASP A 266 -22.37 44.27 44.95
C ASP A 266 -23.56 43.64 45.69
N ARG A 267 -24.79 43.97 45.28
CA ARG A 267 -26.02 43.38 45.85
C ARG A 267 -26.14 41.88 45.55
N LEU A 268 -25.69 41.43 44.38
CA LEU A 268 -25.69 40.00 44.02
C LEU A 268 -24.62 39.24 44.79
N ILE A 269 -23.45 39.85 44.98
CA ILE A 269 -22.35 39.31 45.78
C ILE A 269 -22.80 39.16 47.24
N ALA A 270 -23.45 40.17 47.82
CA ALA A 270 -23.99 40.09 49.18
C ALA A 270 -24.97 38.92 49.36
N ILE A 271 -25.89 38.68 48.40
CA ILE A 271 -26.79 37.51 48.44
C ILE A 271 -25.98 36.20 48.41
N CYS A 272 -24.92 36.12 47.59
CA CYS A 272 -24.05 34.94 47.54
C CYS A 272 -23.25 34.74 48.84
N GLU A 273 -22.81 35.82 49.47
CA GLU A 273 -22.13 35.79 50.77
C GLU A 273 -23.08 35.38 51.90
N ASP A 274 -24.32 35.85 51.91
CA ASP A 274 -25.35 35.45 52.86
C ASP A 274 -25.72 33.96 52.69
N ILE A 275 -25.80 33.45 51.45
CA ILE A 275 -25.96 32.01 51.18
C ILE A 275 -24.77 31.23 51.77
N TYR A 276 -23.55 31.73 51.58
CA TYR A 276 -22.35 31.09 52.10
C TYR A 276 -22.32 31.08 53.63
N ALA A 277 -22.72 32.18 54.28
CA ALA A 277 -22.81 32.31 55.73
C ALA A 277 -23.88 31.38 56.32
N ALA A 278 -25.11 31.38 55.77
CA ALA A 278 -26.19 30.49 56.20
C ALA A 278 -25.80 29.01 56.08
N ARG A 279 -25.06 28.64 55.03
CA ARG A 279 -24.51 27.28 54.87
C ARG A 279 -23.46 26.95 55.93
N ALA A 280 -22.58 27.90 56.27
CA ALA A 280 -21.55 27.70 57.29
C ALA A 280 -22.13 27.56 58.70
N GLU A 281 -23.24 28.24 58.98
CA GLU A 281 -23.96 28.19 60.26
C GLU A 281 -24.94 27.01 60.36
N GLY A 282 -25.23 26.34 59.23
CA GLY A 282 -26.15 25.20 59.16
C GLY A 282 -27.63 25.59 59.09
N GLU A 283 -27.94 26.86 58.80
CA GLU A 283 -29.30 27.38 58.66
C GLU A 283 -29.87 27.11 57.26
N LEU A 284 -30.12 25.83 56.96
CA LEU A 284 -30.54 25.37 55.63
C LEU A 284 -31.84 26.00 55.10
N GLY A 285 -32.75 26.41 56.00
CA GLY A 285 -34.00 27.09 55.60
C GLY A 285 -33.75 28.49 55.04
N VAL A 286 -32.79 29.22 55.62
CA VAL A 286 -32.38 30.56 55.15
C VAL A 286 -31.62 30.42 53.84
N GLU A 287 -30.73 29.42 53.75
CA GLU A 287 -30.00 29.09 52.52
C GLU A 287 -30.95 28.82 51.34
N GLU A 288 -32.00 28.00 51.54
CA GLU A 288 -32.96 27.67 50.50
C GLU A 288 -33.72 28.90 50.00
N VAL A 289 -34.16 29.78 50.91
CA VAL A 289 -34.88 31.01 50.55
C VAL A 289 -33.99 31.96 49.75
N LEU A 290 -32.73 32.14 50.15
CA LEU A 290 -31.77 32.98 49.45
C LEU A 290 -31.40 32.39 48.07
N TYR A 291 -31.21 31.08 47.98
CA TYR A 291 -30.95 30.38 46.71
C TYR A 291 -32.10 30.59 45.70
N TRP A 292 -33.35 30.38 46.12
CA TRP A 292 -34.50 30.61 45.23
C TRP A 292 -34.65 32.08 44.85
N THR A 293 -34.25 32.99 45.72
CA THR A 293 -34.21 34.43 45.41
C THR A 293 -33.19 34.71 44.30
N LEU A 294 -31.97 34.15 44.40
CA LEU A 294 -30.95 34.25 43.36
C LEU A 294 -31.43 33.68 42.01
N VAL A 295 -32.04 32.50 42.02
CA VAL A 295 -32.61 31.86 40.81
C VAL A 295 -33.69 32.74 40.18
N LYS A 296 -34.58 33.35 40.98
CA LYS A 296 -35.62 34.27 40.46
C LYS A 296 -35.01 35.49 39.79
N ILE A 297 -33.92 36.04 40.34
CA ILE A 297 -33.21 37.17 39.75
C ILE A 297 -32.61 36.78 38.39
N TYR A 298 -31.87 35.66 38.32
CA TYR A 298 -31.27 35.20 37.05
C TYR A 298 -32.28 34.76 35.99
N ARG A 299 -33.51 34.39 36.37
CA ARG A 299 -34.60 34.05 35.43
C ARG A 299 -35.26 35.27 34.77
N SER A 300 -35.10 36.47 35.33
CA SER A 300 -35.75 37.69 34.84
C SER A 300 -34.70 38.78 34.54
N PRO A 301 -34.43 39.09 33.26
CA PRO A 301 -33.46 40.14 32.89
C PRO A 301 -33.77 41.50 33.50
N HIS A 302 -35.07 41.81 33.69
CA HIS A 302 -35.49 43.04 34.34
C HIS A 302 -35.10 43.07 35.83
N MET A 303 -35.30 41.96 36.56
CA MET A 303 -34.88 41.86 37.96
C MET A 303 -33.36 41.91 38.08
N LEU A 304 -32.64 41.23 37.18
CA LEU A 304 -31.18 41.26 37.15
C LEU A 304 -30.64 42.68 36.96
N LEU A 305 -31.22 43.47 36.04
CA LEU A 305 -30.85 44.87 35.85
C LEU A 305 -31.16 45.72 37.09
N GLU A 306 -32.31 45.53 37.74
CA GLU A 306 -32.67 46.27 38.95
C GLU A 306 -31.70 46.04 40.10
N TYR A 307 -31.25 44.80 40.28
CA TYR A 307 -30.30 44.40 41.32
C TYR A 307 -28.85 44.76 41.00
N THR A 308 -28.56 45.24 39.80
CA THR A 308 -27.20 45.56 39.33
C THR A 308 -27.01 47.05 39.00
N LYS A 309 -27.98 47.89 39.38
CA LYS A 309 -27.84 49.35 39.27
C LYS A 309 -26.77 49.85 40.24
N PRO A 310 -25.96 50.85 39.84
CA PRO A 310 -25.13 51.57 40.79
C PRO A 310 -26.04 52.31 41.78
N ASP A 311 -25.63 52.30 43.05
CA ASP A 311 -26.27 53.09 44.12
C ASP A 311 -26.06 54.60 43.91
#